data_AF-A0A378NC44-F1
#
_entry.id   AF-A0A378NC44-F1
#
_cell.length_a   1.000
_cell.length_b   1.000
_cell.length_c   1.000
_cell.angle_alpha   90.00
_cell.angle_beta   90.00
_cell.angle_gamma   90.00
#
_symmetry.space_group_name_H-M   'P 1'
#
loop_
_entity.id
_entity.type
_entity.pdbx_description
1 polymer ?
#
loop_
_entity_poly.entity_id
_entity_poly.type
_entity_poly.pdbx_seq_one_letter_code
_entity_poly.pdbx_strand_id
1 'polypeptide(L)'
;MRCITAKQNPVLMRLAIRHYLDNDKGNQTPLFTFLSLYSETEPYPLPELLIVLGNRIAKLEQQHNAMPSETDSITLGILRKQLSQLLKVAERIKE
;
A
#
# COMPACT_ATOMS: atom_id res chain seq x y z
N MET A 1 0.29 17.22 -1.50
CA MET A 1 -0.75 16.45 -0.78
C MET A 1 -0.55 16.67 0.71
N ARG A 2 -1.57 17.13 1.45
CA ARG A 2 -1.42 17.56 2.85
C ARG A 2 -1.44 16.40 3.87
N CYS A 3 -1.80 15.18 3.44
CA CYS A 3 -1.99 14.00 4.30
C CYS A 3 -0.95 12.86 4.15
N ILE A 4 0.28 13.15 3.73
CA ILE A 4 1.32 12.13 3.50
C ILE A 4 1.53 11.24 4.74
N THR A 5 1.56 11.84 5.93
CA THR A 5 1.71 11.10 7.20
C THR A 5 0.56 10.14 7.47
N ALA A 6 -0.68 10.52 7.13
CA ALA A 6 -1.83 9.64 7.30
C ALA A 6 -1.73 8.42 6.38
N LYS A 7 -1.24 8.58 5.15
CA LYS A 7 -1.08 7.49 4.18
C LYS A 7 -0.03 6.46 4.58
N GLN A 8 0.95 6.86 5.39
CA GLN A 8 1.94 5.96 6.01
C GLN A 8 1.36 5.09 7.15
N ASN A 9 0.14 5.39 7.61
CA ASN A 9 -0.51 4.62 8.66
C ASN A 9 -0.72 3.15 8.20
N PRO A 10 -0.19 2.15 8.94
CA PRO A 10 -0.33 0.74 8.60
C PRO A 10 -1.78 0.25 8.45
N VAL A 11 -2.71 0.86 9.17
CA VAL A 11 -4.14 0.50 9.12
C VAL A 11 -4.75 1.01 7.83
N LEU A 12 -4.58 2.30 7.51
CA LEU A 12 -5.09 2.90 6.27
C LEU A 12 -4.50 2.23 5.04
N MET A 13 -3.19 1.95 5.06
CA MET A 13 -2.53 1.22 4.00
C MET A 13 -3.14 -0.18 3.81
N ARG A 14 -3.39 -0.95 4.88
CA ARG A 14 -4.05 -2.26 4.77
C ARG A 14 -5.45 -2.19 4.17
N LEU A 15 -6.24 -1.18 4.55
CA LEU A 15 -7.57 -0.95 3.98
C LEU A 15 -7.47 -0.61 2.49
N ALA A 16 -6.54 0.25 2.11
CA ALA A 16 -6.29 0.59 0.70
C ALA A 16 -5.86 -0.64 -0.12
N ILE A 17 -4.91 -1.44 0.39
CA ILE A 17 -4.48 -2.69 -0.26
C ILE A 17 -5.67 -3.59 -0.49
N ARG A 18 -6.47 -3.84 0.56
CA ARG A 18 -7.67 -4.67 0.46
C ARG A 18 -8.65 -4.12 -0.56
N HIS A 19 -8.89 -2.81 -0.56
CA HIS A 19 -9.79 -2.16 -1.51
C HIS A 19 -9.37 -2.40 -2.97
N TYR A 20 -8.08 -2.21 -3.29
CA TYR A 20 -7.59 -2.40 -4.65
C TYR A 20 -7.53 -3.88 -5.07
N LEU A 21 -7.30 -4.80 -4.14
CA LEU A 21 -7.30 -6.24 -4.43
C LEU A 21 -8.73 -6.80 -4.56
N ASP A 22 -9.66 -6.38 -3.71
CA ASP A 22 -11.04 -6.89 -3.70
C ASP A 22 -11.88 -6.31 -4.85
N ASN A 23 -11.55 -5.08 -5.30
CA ASN A 23 -12.26 -4.40 -6.40
C ASN A 23 -11.53 -4.48 -7.76
N ASP A 24 -10.50 -5.33 -7.88
CA ASP A 24 -9.84 -5.60 -9.17
C ASP A 24 -10.81 -6.37 -10.10
N LYS A 25 -11.66 -5.62 -10.80
CA LYS A 25 -12.59 -6.12 -11.82
C LYS A 25 -12.12 -5.76 -13.23
N GLY A 26 -10.80 -5.73 -13.46
CA GLY A 26 -10.19 -5.30 -14.72
C GLY A 26 -10.09 -3.77 -14.82
N ASN A 27 -10.58 -3.18 -15.92
CA ASN A 27 -10.32 -1.78 -16.29
C ASN A 27 -11.03 -0.73 -15.41
N GLN A 28 -11.81 -1.14 -14.41
CA GLN A 28 -12.53 -0.23 -13.52
C GLN A 28 -12.33 -0.62 -12.06
N THR A 29 -11.23 -0.15 -11.48
CA THR A 29 -11.04 -0.19 -10.02
C THR A 29 -11.32 1.20 -9.45
N PRO A 30 -12.30 1.35 -8.52
CA PRO A 30 -12.60 2.65 -7.92
C PRO A 30 -11.40 3.20 -7.13
N LEU A 31 -11.34 4.52 -6.98
CA LEU A 31 -10.32 5.18 -6.17
C LEU A 31 -10.63 4.97 -4.69
N PHE A 32 -9.66 4.48 -3.92
CA PHE A 32 -9.81 4.42 -2.47
C PHE A 32 -9.75 5.84 -1.87
N THR A 33 -10.70 6.16 -0.99
CA THR A 33 -10.74 7.42 -0.25
C THR A 33 -10.83 7.14 1.25
N PHE A 34 -10.37 8.07 2.07
CA PHE A 34 -10.41 7.95 3.52
C PHE A 34 -10.64 9.29 4.20
N LEU A 35 -11.17 9.24 5.42
CA LEU A 35 -11.34 10.41 6.27
C LEU A 35 -9.97 10.86 6.81
N SER A 36 -9.66 12.13 6.58
CA SER A 36 -8.44 12.78 7.03
C SER A 36 -8.77 14.07 7.80
N LEU A 37 -7.76 14.70 8.40
CA LEU A 37 -7.92 15.98 9.11
C LEU A 37 -8.32 17.14 8.19
N TYR A 38 -8.11 17.02 6.88
CA TYR A 38 -8.33 18.10 5.91
C TYR A 38 -9.43 17.80 4.90
N SER A 39 -9.91 16.55 4.84
CA SER A 39 -10.94 16.11 3.88
C SER A 39 -11.59 14.81 4.34
N GLU A 40 -12.90 14.71 4.19
CA GLU A 40 -13.68 13.50 4.43
C GLU A 40 -13.51 12.45 3.33
N THR A 41 -13.04 12.87 2.16
CA THR A 41 -12.90 12.05 0.95
C THR A 41 -11.47 12.11 0.40
N GLU A 42 -10.47 12.19 1.27
CA GLU A 42 -9.07 12.29 0.86
C GLU A 42 -8.68 11.10 -0.03
N PRO A 43 -8.18 11.35 -1.26
CA PRO A 43 -7.86 10.28 -2.18
C PRO A 43 -6.57 9.58 -1.78
N TYR A 44 -6.56 8.26 -1.88
CA TYR A 44 -5.36 7.43 -1.74
C TYR A 44 -5.16 6.59 -3.01
N PRO A 45 -4.59 7.19 -4.07
CA PRO A 45 -4.43 6.56 -5.38
C PRO A 45 -3.41 5.40 -5.34
N LEU A 46 -3.64 4.40 -6.20
CA LEU A 46 -2.82 3.20 -6.29
C LEU A 46 -1.31 3.47 -6.51
N PRO A 47 -0.87 4.40 -7.36
CA PRO A 47 0.56 4.73 -7.50
C PRO A 47 1.20 5.21 -6.18
N GLU A 48 0.47 5.99 -5.39
CA GLU A 48 0.97 6.46 -4.10
C GLU A 48 1.02 5.34 -3.06
N LEU A 49 0.02 4.44 -3.08
CA LEU A 49 0.03 3.24 -2.25
C LEU A 49 1.25 2.36 -2.55
N LEU A 50 1.59 2.17 -3.83
CA LEU A 50 2.77 1.42 -4.25
C LEU A 50 4.07 2.04 -3.72
N ILE A 51 4.20 3.37 -3.82
CA ILE A 51 5.38 4.09 -3.30
C ILE A 51 5.48 3.93 -1.78
N VAL A 52 4.39 4.15 -1.05
CA VAL A 52 4.38 4.05 0.42
C VAL A 52 4.66 2.61 0.88
N LEU A 53 4.09 1.62 0.21
CA LEU A 53 4.34 0.21 0.48
C LEU A 53 5.80 -0.18 0.21
N GLY A 54 6.37 0.28 -0.90
CA GLY A 54 7.78 0.08 -1.24
C GLY A 54 8.72 0.70 -0.20
N ASN A 55 8.46 1.94 0.22
CA ASN A 55 9.23 2.61 1.28
C ASN A 55 9.16 1.85 2.62
N ARG A 56 7.99 1.27 2.94
CA ARG A 56 7.83 0.46 4.15
C ARG A 56 8.65 -0.82 4.08
N ILE A 57 8.65 -1.50 2.93
CA ILE A 57 9.46 -2.71 2.72
C ILE A 57 10.94 -2.37 2.87
N ALA A 58 11.42 -1.33 2.20
CA ALA A 58 12.82 -0.89 2.30
C ALA A 58 13.24 -0.57 3.74
N LYS A 59 12.37 0.09 4.51
CA LYS A 59 12.62 0.39 5.93
C LYS A 59 12.70 -0.88 6.77
N LEU A 60 11.78 -1.83 6.56
CA LEU A 60 11.79 -3.11 7.27
C LEU A 60 13.01 -3.97 6.89
N GLU A 61 13.43 -3.96 5.62
CA GLU A 61 14.65 -4.63 5.18
C GLU A 61 15.89 -4.04 5.84
N GLN A 62 15.98 -2.70 5.94
CA GLN A 62 17.07 -2.04 6.64
C GLN A 62 17.10 -2.42 8.13
N GLN A 63 15.93 -2.47 8.78
CA GLN A 63 15.81 -2.88 10.18
C GLN A 63 16.22 -4.34 10.37
N HIS A 64 15.73 -5.24 9.52
CA HIS A 64 16.07 -6.65 9.54
C HIS A 64 17.57 -6.89 9.31
N ASN A 65 18.20 -6.13 8.40
CA ASN A 65 19.64 -6.22 8.16
C ASN A 65 20.47 -5.74 9.36
N ALA A 66 20.00 -4.72 10.08
CA ALA A 66 20.67 -4.23 11.28
C ALA A 66 20.49 -5.19 12.46
N MET A 67 19.30 -5.79 12.59
CA MET A 67 18.97 -6.74 13.63
C MET A 67 18.00 -7.80 13.08
N PRO A 68 18.50 -8.99 12.74
CA PRO A 68 17.67 -10.03 12.15
C PRO A 68 16.59 -10.50 13.12
N SER A 69 15.34 -10.43 12.69
CA SER A 69 14.19 -10.97 13.40
C SER A 69 13.39 -11.90 12.49
N GLU A 70 12.98 -13.05 13.04
CA GLU A 70 12.14 -14.03 12.34
C GLU A 70 10.73 -13.46 12.05
N THR A 71 10.24 -12.55 12.88
CA THR A 71 8.96 -11.87 12.61
C THR A 71 9.06 -10.97 11.38
N ASP A 72 10.20 -10.31 11.21
CA ASP A 72 10.40 -9.34 10.14
C ASP A 72 10.48 -10.04 8.79
N SER A 73 11.12 -11.21 8.72
CA SER A 73 11.18 -12.01 7.50
C SER A 73 9.79 -12.46 7.03
N ILE A 74 8.92 -12.89 7.97
CA ILE A 74 7.53 -13.25 7.68
C ILE A 74 6.76 -12.02 7.17
N THR A 75 6.87 -10.88 7.86
CA THR A 75 6.15 -9.66 7.44
C THR A 75 6.63 -9.14 6.08
N LEU A 76 7.93 -9.20 5.79
CA LEU A 76 8.50 -8.85 4.49
C LEU A 76 7.96 -9.73 3.38
N GLY A 77 7.84 -11.04 3.61
CA GLY A 77 7.24 -11.98 2.67
C GLY A 77 5.80 -11.61 2.31
N ILE A 78 4.98 -11.28 3.32
CA ILE A 78 3.59 -10.85 3.13
C ILE A 78 3.53 -9.54 2.34
N LEU A 79 4.32 -8.53 2.72
CA LEU A 79 4.30 -7.21 2.08
C LEU A 79 4.77 -7.27 0.63
N ARG A 80 5.82 -8.07 0.32
CA ARG A 80 6.29 -8.30 -1.05
C ARG A 80 5.22 -8.98 -1.91
N LYS A 81 4.48 -9.94 -1.34
CA LYS A 81 3.36 -10.59 -2.03
C LYS A 81 2.23 -9.60 -2.33
N GLN A 82 1.89 -8.73 -1.38
CA GLN A 82 0.89 -7.68 -1.60
C GLN A 82 1.34 -6.69 -2.67
N LEU A 83 2.61 -6.29 -2.66
CA LEU A 83 3.17 -5.38 -3.66
C LEU A 83 3.09 -5.98 -5.07
N SER A 84 3.47 -7.25 -5.23
CA SER A 84 3.40 -7.90 -6.55
C SER A 84 1.98 -8.06 -7.07
N GLN A 85 1.01 -8.29 -6.19
CA GLN A 85 -0.41 -8.31 -6.58
C GLN A 85 -0.89 -6.93 -7.02
N LEU A 86 -0.56 -5.88 -6.29
CA LEU A 86 -0.96 -4.51 -6.63
C LEU A 86 -0.31 -4.00 -7.93
N LEU A 87 0.92 -4.43 -8.24
CA LEU A 87 1.55 -4.11 -9.51
C LEU A 87 0.75 -4.71 -10.69
N LYS A 88 0.26 -5.95 -10.57
CA LYS A 88 -0.60 -6.56 -11.60
C LYS A 88 -1.91 -5.80 -11.78
N VAL A 89 -2.51 -5.34 -10.68
CA VAL A 89 -3.72 -4.47 -10.74
C VAL A 89 -3.38 -3.16 -11.46
N ALA A 90 -2.23 -2.55 -11.16
CA ALA A 90 -1.81 -1.31 -11.81
C ALA A 90 -1.53 -1.47 -13.31
N GLU A 91 -1.03 -2.63 -13.75
CA GLU A 91 -0.86 -2.95 -15.17
C GLU A 91 -2.22 -3.06 -15.88
N ARG A 92 -3.18 -3.77 -15.28
CA ARG A 92 -4.53 -3.96 -15.85
C ARG A 92 -5.35 -2.69 -15.97
N ILE A 93 -5.18 -1.73 -15.06
CA ILE A 93 -5.86 -0.43 -15.12
C ILE A 93 -5.32 0.44 -16.27
N LYS A 94 -4.10 0.19 -16.75
CA LYS A 94 -3.49 0.94 -17.86
C LYS A 94 -3.88 0.42 -19.24
N GLU A 95 -4.40 -0.81 -19.33
CA GLU A 95 -4.92 -1.42 -20.55
C GLU A 95 -6.38 -0.98 -20.83
#